data_AF-A0A1V5YV45-F1
#
_entry.id   AF-A0A1V5YV45-F1
#
_cell.length_a   1.000
_cell.length_b   1.000
_cell.length_c   1.000
_cell.angle_alpha   90.00
_cell.angle_beta   90.00
_cell.angle_gamma   90.00
#
_symmetry.space_group_name_H-M   'P 1'
#
loop_
_entity.id
_entity.type
_entity.pdbx_description
1 polymer ?
#
loop_
_entity_poly.entity_id
_entity_poly.type
_entity_poly.pdbx_seq_one_letter_code
_entity_poly.pdbx_strand_id
1 'polypeptide(L)' 'MNKSLLLPLLFGSACSVIAAEKQASKIDVHMLVPGVYFIMLESGNKKYYSKFIKI' A
#
# COMPACT_ATOMS: atom_id res chain seq x y z
N MET A 1 38.96 12.59 -40.49
CA MET A 1 39.93 12.11 -39.47
C MET A 1 39.15 11.57 -38.29
N ASN A 2 39.45 10.32 -37.95
CA ASN A 2 38.73 9.47 -37.03
C ASN A 2 38.86 9.94 -35.56
N LYS A 3 37.85 9.67 -34.74
CA LYS A 3 37.98 8.69 -33.64
C LYS A 3 36.62 8.29 -33.07
N SER A 4 36.32 7.01 -33.28
CA SER A 4 35.34 6.20 -32.57
C SER A 4 35.51 6.29 -31.05
N LEU A 5 34.44 6.07 -30.28
CA LEU A 5 34.42 5.02 -29.27
C LEU A 5 33.01 4.77 -28.74
N LEU A 6 32.52 3.57 -29.02
CA LEU A 6 31.41 2.88 -28.38
C LEU A 6 31.66 2.72 -26.87
N LEU A 7 30.57 2.92 -26.11
CA LEU A 7 30.10 2.33 -24.82
C LEU A 7 31.10 1.72 -23.81
N PRO A 8 30.78 1.82 -22.51
CA PRO A 8 30.12 0.65 -21.91
C PRO A 8 28.97 0.96 -20.94
N LEU A 9 27.96 0.08 -21.00
CA LEU A 9 27.00 -0.22 -19.95
C LEU A 9 27.73 -0.41 -18.60
N LEU A 10 27.41 0.42 -17.62
CA LEU A 10 27.70 0.17 -16.21
C LEU A 10 26.40 0.28 -15.40
N PHE A 11 26.00 -0.88 -14.92
CA PHE A 11 24.96 -1.19 -13.94
C PHE A 11 24.77 -0.08 -12.89
N GLY A 12 23.58 0.52 -12.91
CA GLY A 12 23.12 1.46 -11.87
C GLY A 12 21.78 1.00 -11.33
N SER A 13 21.83 0.11 -10.34
CA SER A 13 20.69 -0.27 -9.51
C SER A 13 20.14 0.96 -8.80
N ALA A 14 19.03 1.51 -9.29
CA ALA A 14 18.13 2.34 -8.51
C ALA A 14 16.71 2.09 -9.01
N CYS A 15 16.23 0.87 -8.78
CA CYS A 15 14.80 0.65 -8.65
C CYS A 15 14.40 1.44 -7.40
N SER A 16 14.02 2.71 -7.57
CA SER A 16 13.37 3.49 -6.54
C SER A 16 12.02 2.84 -6.32
N VAL A 17 12.02 1.77 -5.52
CA VAL A 17 10.85 1.24 -4.86
C VAL A 17 10.40 2.38 -3.95
N ILE A 18 9.51 3.23 -4.46
CA ILE A 18 8.77 4.16 -3.62
C ILE A 18 8.03 3.25 -2.66
N ALA A 19 8.54 3.15 -1.43
CA ALA A 19 7.89 2.42 -0.37
C ALA A 19 6.52 3.07 -0.22
N ALA A 20 5.49 2.43 -0.77
CA ALA A 20 4.12 2.87 -0.58
C ALA A 20 3.87 2.81 0.93
N GLU A 21 3.93 3.97 1.59
CA GLU A 21 3.69 4.08 3.01
C GLU A 21 2.33 3.45 3.27
N LYS A 22 2.33 2.39 4.08
CA LYS A 22 1.13 1.64 4.42
C LYS A 22 0.20 2.59 5.20
N GLN A 23 -0.73 3.23 4.50
CA GLN A 23 -1.68 4.16 5.11
C GLN A 23 -2.57 3.37 6.08
N ALA A 24 -2.24 3.45 7.37
CA ALA A 24 -2.99 2.78 8.41
C ALA A 24 -4.21 3.63 8.77
N SER A 25 -5.38 3.25 8.26
CA SER A 25 -6.66 3.78 8.76
C SER A 25 -6.98 3.13 10.10
N LYS A 26 -6.94 3.90 11.19
CA LYS A 26 -7.39 3.45 12.52
C LYS A 26 -8.82 3.93 12.75
N ILE A 27 -9.66 3.04 13.28
CA ILE A 27 -11.02 3.36 13.74
C ILE A 27 -10.99 3.32 15.26
N ASP A 28 -11.40 4.41 15.91
CA ASP A 28 -11.60 4.42 17.36
C ASP A 28 -12.97 3.80 17.71
N VAL A 29 -12.92 2.57 18.22
CA VAL A 29 -14.10 1.76 18.54
C VAL A 29 -14.78 2.23 19.85
N HIS A 30 -14.10 3.03 20.67
CA HIS A 30 -14.66 3.49 21.95
C HIS A 30 -15.76 4.54 21.78
N MET A 31 -15.75 5.27 20.66
CA MET A 31 -16.77 6.27 20.33
C MET A 31 -18.04 5.65 19.72
N LEU A 32 -18.02 4.34 19.46
CA LEU A 32 -19.16 3.62 18.90
C LEU A 32 -20.12 3.18 20.02
N VAL A 33 -21.42 3.33 19.75
CA VAL A 33 -22.49 2.83 20.61
C VAL A 33 -22.47 1.28 20.61
N PRO A 34 -22.83 0.61 21.71
CA PRO A 34 -22.96 -0.86 21.71
C PRO A 34 -23.88 -1.34 20.58
N GLY A 35 -23.43 -2.34 19.83
CA GLY A 35 -24.13 -2.78 18.63
C GLY A 35 -23.30 -3.67 17.70
N VAL A 36 -23.93 -4.03 16.58
CA VAL A 36 -23.31 -4.85 15.53
C VAL A 36 -22.83 -3.95 14.41
N TYR A 37 -21.55 -4.10 14.03
CA TYR A 37 -20.90 -3.31 13.00
C TYR A 37 -20.37 -4.20 11.88
N PHE A 38 -20.48 -3.71 10.65
CA PHE A 38 -19.93 -4.36 9.45
C PHE A 38 -18.78 -3.50 8.91
N ILE A 39 -17.64 -4.14 8.67
CA ILE A 39 -16.46 -3.50 8.08
C ILE A 39 -16.26 -4.07 6.68
N MET A 40 -16.05 -3.18 5.72
CA MET A 40 -15.58 -3.51 4.38
C MET A 40 -14.22 -2.86 4.15
N LEU A 41 -13.26 -3.65 3.70
CA LEU A 41 -11.95 -3.18 3.26
C LEU A 41 -11.79 -3.47 1.78
N GLU A 42 -11.32 -2.48 1.02
CA GLU A 42 -11.07 -2.60 -0.41
C GLU A 42 -9.57 -2.46 -0.69
N SER A 43 -9.03 -3.37 -1.52
CA SER A 43 -7.63 -3.34 -1.93
C SER A 43 -7.52 -3.83 -3.38
N GLY A 44 -7.24 -2.89 -4.30
CA GLY A 44 -7.33 -3.14 -5.74
C GLY A 44 -8.74 -3.61 -6.12
N ASN A 45 -8.85 -4.73 -6.83
CA ASN A 45 -10.14 -5.31 -7.24
C ASN A 45 -10.70 -6.32 -6.23
N LYS A 46 -10.18 -6.35 -4.98
CA LYS A 46 -10.61 -7.29 -3.93
C LYS A 46 -11.33 -6.55 -2.83
N LYS A 47 -12.44 -7.14 -2.36
CA LYS A 47 -13.22 -6.67 -1.21
C LYS A 47 -13.17 -7.71 -0.10
N TYR A 48 -12.93 -7.26 1.12
CA TYR A 48 -12.90 -8.07 2.33
C TYR A 48 -13.99 -7.57 3.27
N TYR A 49 -14.73 -8.49 3.87
CA TYR A 49 -15.85 -8.17 4.75
C TYR A 49 -15.62 -8.81 6.12
N SER A 50 -15.95 -8.08 7.18
CA SER A 50 -15.93 -8.57 8.54
C SER A 50 -17.09 -7.99 9.34
N LYS A 51 -17.45 -8.64 10.42
CA LYS A 51 -18.45 -8.20 11.38
C LYS A 51 -17.84 -8.24 12.77
N PHE A 52 -18.10 -7.21 13.57
CA PHE A 52 -17.76 -7.23 14.99
C PHE A 52 -18.94 -6.72 15.83
N ILE A 53 -18.91 -7.07 17.11
CA ILE A 53 -19.92 -6.67 18.09
C ILE A 53 -19.20 -5.80 19.13
N LYS A 54 -19.69 -4.58 19.32
CA LYS A 54 -19.28 -3.74 20.44
C LYS A 54 -20.24 -4.01 21.60
N ILE A 55 -19.70 -4.58 22.68
CA ILE A 55 -20.39 -4.75 23.97
C ILE A 55 -20.12 -3.51 24.81
#